data_AF-A0A972J6G7-F1
#
_entry.id   AF-A0A972J6G7-F1
#
_cell.length_a   1.000
_cell.length_b   1.000
_cell.length_c   1.000
_cell.angle_alpha   90.00
_cell.angle_beta   90.00
_cell.angle_gamma   90.00
#
_symmetry.space_group_name_H-M   'P 1'
#
loop_
_entity.id
_entity.type
_entity.pdbx_description
1 polymer ?
#
loop_
_entity_poly.entity_id
_entity_poly.type
_entity_poly.pdbx_seq_one_letter_code
_entity_poly.pdbx_strand_id
1 'polypeptide(L)'
;MKKKLIIFCLFALLIVSACGAQERTSEQAKPPATMTPVQETAMPAYEKLYIQLGDLRIGIFDDANIVLSALPPPIGTFEAESCAYQGMDSFYYYDGFQLMVNEIDGARQVTSIGIKDDLFKTPQGVRFGLSR
;
A
#
# COMPACT_ATOMS: atom_id res chain seq x y z
N MET A 1 0.98 -4.67 57.35
CA MET A 1 0.90 -3.45 58.20
C MET A 1 1.77 -2.37 57.55
N LYS A 2 1.21 -1.50 56.70
CA LYS A 2 0.77 -0.11 57.00
C LYS A 2 1.82 0.77 57.72
N LYS A 3 2.53 1.58 56.90
CA LYS A 3 2.90 3.02 57.03
C LYS A 3 3.50 3.55 58.35
N LYS A 4 4.61 4.32 58.21
CA LYS A 4 4.89 5.72 58.70
C LYS A 4 6.42 5.92 58.75
N LEU A 5 7.05 6.77 57.93
CA LEU A 5 7.11 8.25 57.92
C LEU A 5 7.88 8.86 59.12
N ILE A 6 9.12 9.30 58.87
CA ILE A 6 9.91 10.29 59.64
C ILE A 6 10.82 10.99 58.58
N ILE A 7 10.51 12.19 58.03
CA ILE A 7 10.64 13.57 58.58
C ILE A 7 12.11 13.87 58.90
N PHE A 8 12.89 14.64 58.14
CA PHE A 8 13.06 16.11 58.27
C PHE A 8 14.25 16.49 57.34
N CYS A 9 14.10 17.36 56.34
CA CYS A 9 14.75 18.68 56.37
C CYS A 9 14.20 19.53 55.23
N LEU A 10 13.57 20.61 55.66
CA LEU A 10 12.83 21.59 54.91
C LEU A 10 13.72 22.84 54.78
N PHE A 11 14.13 23.17 53.56
CA PHE A 11 14.51 24.52 53.14
C PHE A 11 13.97 24.62 51.70
N ALA A 12 12.77 25.13 51.43
CA ALA A 12 12.30 26.50 51.65
C ALA A 12 13.39 27.52 51.24
N LEU A 13 13.20 28.47 50.34
CA LEU A 13 11.98 29.02 49.77
C LEU A 13 12.41 29.93 48.59
N LEU A 14 11.61 29.91 47.52
CA LEU A 14 11.10 31.05 46.74
C LEU A 14 11.94 32.34 46.58
N ILE A 15 12.10 32.77 45.32
CA ILE A 15 11.70 34.13 44.94
C ILE A 15 11.11 34.15 43.52
N VAL A 16 10.01 34.89 43.42
CA VAL A 16 9.04 35.02 42.32
C VAL A 16 9.11 36.46 41.78
N SER A 17 8.55 36.66 40.57
CA SER A 17 8.03 37.92 39.99
C SER A 17 9.03 38.73 39.17
N ALA A 18 8.70 39.38 38.05
CA ALA A 18 7.51 39.55 37.22
C ALA A 18 8.00 40.23 35.92
N CYS A 19 7.47 39.94 34.72
CA CYS A 19 6.47 40.70 33.96
C CYS A 19 6.48 40.07 32.55
N GLY A 20 5.39 39.84 31.81
CA GLY A 20 4.10 40.52 31.79
C GLY A 20 3.93 41.19 30.42
N ALA A 21 3.35 40.49 29.44
CA ALA A 21 2.65 41.08 28.29
C ALA A 21 1.74 40.04 27.59
N GLN A 22 0.45 40.37 27.65
CA GLN A 22 -0.80 39.85 27.05
C GLN A 22 -0.74 39.91 25.49
N GLU A 23 -1.28 39.00 24.66
CA GLU A 23 -2.71 38.70 24.37
C GLU A 23 -2.94 37.41 23.51
N ARG A 24 -4.11 36.80 23.77
CA ARG A 24 -5.09 36.14 22.85
C ARG A 24 -4.62 35.29 21.65
N THR A 25 -5.08 34.04 21.67
CA THR A 25 -5.80 33.29 20.60
C THR A 25 -5.27 31.88 20.43
N SER A 26 -6.15 30.92 20.68
CA SER A 26 -6.01 29.51 20.32
C SER A 26 -6.08 29.37 18.81
N GLU A 27 -4.99 28.98 18.14
CA GLU A 27 -5.08 28.44 16.79
C GLU A 27 -3.89 27.53 16.47
N GLN A 28 -4.23 26.23 16.34
CA GLN A 28 -3.86 25.39 15.20
C GLN A 28 -2.38 25.04 14.98
N ALA A 29 -2.09 23.77 15.24
CA ALA A 29 -1.02 23.03 14.58
C ALA A 29 -1.10 23.25 13.05
N LYS A 30 0.01 23.69 12.46
CA LYS A 30 0.12 24.07 11.05
C LYS A 30 1.55 23.78 10.57
N PRO A 31 1.79 23.39 9.32
CA PRO A 31 1.25 22.30 8.51
C PRO A 31 2.43 21.50 7.89
N PRO A 32 2.23 20.54 6.95
CA PRO A 32 3.32 19.74 6.38
C PRO A 32 4.23 20.58 5.49
N ALA A 33 5.52 20.26 5.50
CA ALA A 33 6.48 20.79 4.55
C ALA A 33 6.06 20.44 3.12
N THR A 34 6.08 21.47 2.29
CA THR A 34 5.76 21.57 0.87
C THR A 34 6.25 20.39 0.04
N MET A 35 5.33 19.90 -0.79
CA MET A 35 5.56 18.96 -1.89
C MET A 35 6.66 19.50 -2.80
N THR A 36 7.81 18.83 -2.76
CA THR A 36 8.82 18.99 -3.81
C THR A 36 8.23 18.41 -5.09
N PRO A 37 8.42 19.02 -6.28
CA PRO A 37 7.98 18.41 -7.53
C PRO A 37 8.63 17.03 -7.59
N VAL A 38 7.82 15.98 -7.76
CA VAL A 38 8.33 14.67 -8.14
C VAL A 38 9.08 14.92 -9.44
N GLN A 39 10.41 14.92 -9.37
CA GLN A 39 11.23 14.89 -10.56
C GLN A 39 10.78 13.64 -11.30
N GLU A 40 10.30 13.83 -12.52
CA GLU A 40 9.99 12.76 -13.45
C GLU A 40 11.32 12.10 -13.85
N THR A 41 11.87 11.33 -12.92
CA THR A 41 12.81 10.27 -13.24
C THR A 41 12.02 9.29 -14.08
N ALA A 42 12.38 9.18 -15.36
CA ALA A 42 11.75 8.25 -16.27
C ALA A 42 11.73 6.86 -15.62
N MET A 43 10.54 6.47 -15.14
CA MET A 43 10.30 5.16 -14.57
C MET A 43 10.60 4.13 -15.66
N PRO A 44 11.31 3.04 -15.35
CA PRO A 44 11.54 2.01 -16.34
C PRO A 44 10.18 1.49 -16.84
N ALA A 45 10.08 1.21 -18.15
CA ALA A 45 8.81 0.98 -18.84
C ALA A 45 7.90 -0.13 -18.23
N TYR A 46 8.43 -0.96 -17.34
CA TYR A 46 7.70 -2.02 -16.64
C TYR A 46 6.82 -1.52 -15.48
N GLU A 47 7.03 -0.31 -14.93
CA GLU A 47 6.13 0.25 -13.89
C GLU A 47 4.79 0.75 -14.43
N LYS A 48 4.55 0.61 -15.75
CA LYS A 48 3.36 1.17 -16.42
C LYS A 48 2.42 0.11 -17.00
N LEU A 49 2.69 -1.19 -16.81
CA LEU A 49 1.87 -2.27 -17.35
C LEU A 49 0.80 -2.69 -16.34
N TYR A 50 -0.46 -2.52 -16.75
CA TYR A 50 -1.64 -2.93 -15.99
C TYR A 50 -2.74 -3.34 -16.96
N ILE A 51 -3.65 -4.21 -16.50
CA ILE A 51 -4.93 -4.43 -17.17
C ILE A 51 -5.99 -3.50 -16.60
N GLN A 52 -6.97 -3.13 -17.42
CA GLN A 52 -8.07 -2.27 -17.00
C GLN A 52 -9.41 -2.95 -17.29
N LEU A 53 -10.25 -3.02 -16.26
CA LEU A 53 -11.59 -3.61 -16.28
C LEU A 53 -12.58 -2.55 -15.78
N GLY A 54 -13.21 -1.82 -16.70
CA GLY A 54 -13.95 -0.61 -16.34
C GLY A 54 -13.02 0.42 -15.69
N ASP A 55 -13.31 0.80 -14.44
CA ASP A 55 -12.49 1.72 -13.64
C ASP A 55 -11.41 1.01 -12.80
N LEU A 56 -11.47 -0.33 -12.69
CA LEU A 56 -10.49 -1.11 -11.94
C LEU A 56 -9.20 -1.25 -12.75
N ARG A 57 -8.08 -0.86 -12.15
CA ARG A 57 -6.74 -1.12 -12.67
C ARG A 57 -6.08 -2.20 -11.83
N ILE A 58 -5.45 -3.16 -12.50
CA ILE A 58 -4.73 -4.27 -11.85
C ILE A 58 -3.33 -4.34 -12.45
N GLY A 59 -2.34 -4.06 -11.61
CA GLY A 59 -0.92 -4.15 -11.89
C GLY A 59 -0.26 -5.34 -11.20
N ILE A 60 1.01 -5.56 -11.53
CA ILE A 60 1.87 -6.49 -10.80
C ILE A 60 2.21 -5.87 -9.44
N PHE A 61 2.22 -6.70 -8.41
CA PHE A 61 2.38 -6.39 -6.98
C PHE A 61 1.22 -5.65 -6.31
N ASP A 62 0.09 -5.49 -7.00
CA ASP A 62 -1.15 -5.04 -6.34
C ASP A 62 -1.57 -6.03 -5.24
N ASP A 63 -2.17 -5.51 -4.17
CA ASP A 63 -2.71 -6.31 -3.08
C ASP A 63 -3.78 -7.26 -3.61
N ALA A 64 -3.50 -8.56 -3.54
CA ALA A 64 -4.37 -9.57 -4.11
C ALA A 64 -5.72 -9.65 -3.40
N ASN A 65 -5.79 -9.35 -2.09
CA ASN A 65 -7.06 -9.39 -1.38
C ASN A 65 -7.97 -8.26 -1.84
N ILE A 66 -7.41 -7.06 -2.06
CA ILE A 66 -8.16 -5.93 -2.64
C ILE A 66 -8.62 -6.26 -4.05
N VAL A 67 -7.71 -6.72 -4.93
CA VAL A 67 -8.03 -7.06 -6.32
C VAL A 67 -9.10 -8.14 -6.41
N LEU A 68 -8.93 -9.26 -5.70
CA LEU A 68 -9.88 -10.38 -5.75
C LEU A 68 -11.25 -10.01 -5.18
N SER A 69 -11.32 -9.09 -4.22
CA SER A 69 -12.60 -8.59 -3.68
C SER A 69 -13.35 -7.66 -4.64
N ALA A 70 -12.65 -7.00 -5.56
CA ALA A 70 -13.23 -6.10 -6.55
C ALA A 70 -13.70 -6.85 -7.82
N LEU A 71 -13.25 -8.09 -8.01
CA LEU A 71 -13.61 -8.94 -9.14
C LEU A 71 -14.83 -9.81 -8.81
N PRO A 72 -15.60 -10.26 -9.83
CA PRO A 72 -16.57 -11.33 -9.62
C PRO A 72 -15.88 -12.62 -9.13
N PRO A 73 -16.64 -13.63 -8.67
CA PRO A 73 -16.07 -14.93 -8.37
C PRO A 73 -15.32 -15.51 -9.58
N PRO A 74 -14.13 -16.10 -9.40
CA PRO A 74 -13.39 -16.72 -10.49
C PRO A 74 -14.13 -17.94 -11.03
N ILE A 75 -13.95 -18.23 -12.32
CA ILE A 75 -14.54 -19.40 -13.00
C ILE A 75 -13.88 -20.69 -12.48
N GLY A 76 -12.63 -20.60 -12.04
CA GLY A 76 -11.92 -21.67 -11.38
C GLY A 76 -10.69 -21.17 -10.64
N THR A 77 -10.15 -22.04 -9.79
CA THR A 77 -8.89 -21.80 -9.08
C THR A 77 -8.02 -23.05 -9.12
N PHE A 78 -6.72 -22.85 -9.02
CA PHE A 78 -5.73 -23.91 -8.89
C PHE A 78 -4.61 -23.46 -7.95
N GLU A 79 -4.04 -24.36 -7.16
CA GLU A 79 -2.91 -24.06 -6.29
C GLU A 79 -1.82 -25.12 -6.45
N ALA A 80 -0.57 -24.66 -6.51
CA ALA A 80 0.60 -25.51 -6.55
C ALA A 80 1.73 -24.91 -5.69
N GLU A 81 2.68 -25.73 -5.28
CA GLU A 81 3.89 -25.22 -4.61
C GLU A 81 4.65 -24.30 -5.58
N SER A 82 5.01 -23.11 -5.09
CA SER A 82 5.69 -22.11 -5.90
C SER A 82 7.14 -22.49 -6.15
N CYS A 83 7.57 -22.36 -7.40
CA CYS A 83 8.97 -22.52 -7.78
C CYS A 83 9.77 -21.21 -7.67
N ALA A 84 9.08 -20.07 -7.77
CA ALA A 84 9.71 -18.75 -7.81
C ALA A 84 9.66 -18.03 -6.45
N TYR A 85 8.63 -18.31 -5.65
CA TYR A 85 8.38 -17.71 -4.35
C TYR A 85 8.29 -18.78 -3.27
N GLN A 86 8.29 -18.37 -2.00
CA GLN A 86 8.00 -19.28 -0.91
C GLN A 86 6.48 -19.48 -0.79
N GLY A 87 6.05 -20.71 -0.53
CA GLY A 87 4.62 -21.04 -0.37
C GLY A 87 3.96 -21.48 -1.67
N MET A 88 2.75 -21.00 -1.92
CA MET A 88 1.90 -21.46 -3.03
C MET A 88 1.82 -20.44 -4.17
N ASP A 89 1.76 -20.93 -5.39
CA ASP A 89 1.22 -20.22 -6.55
C ASP A 89 -0.31 -20.45 -6.57
N SER A 90 -1.09 -19.42 -6.25
CA SER A 90 -2.55 -19.45 -6.37
C SER A 90 -2.98 -18.84 -7.71
N PHE A 91 -3.64 -19.64 -8.55
CA PHE A 91 -4.15 -19.23 -9.85
C PHE A 91 -5.66 -18.96 -9.79
N TYR A 92 -6.09 -17.83 -10.34
CA TYR A 92 -7.49 -17.41 -10.44
C TYR A 92 -7.84 -17.20 -11.91
N TYR A 93 -8.84 -17.93 -12.41
CA TYR A 93 -9.23 -17.91 -13.81
C TYR A 93 -10.49 -17.06 -14.02
N TYR A 94 -10.41 -16.14 -14.96
CA TYR A 94 -11.50 -15.26 -15.40
C TYR A 94 -11.70 -15.39 -16.91
N ASP A 95 -12.82 -14.86 -17.41
CA ASP A 95 -13.02 -14.77 -18.85
C ASP A 95 -12.01 -13.77 -19.44
N GLY A 96 -11.17 -14.25 -20.35
CA GLY A 96 -10.14 -13.47 -21.04
C GLY A 96 -8.83 -13.20 -20.28
N PHE A 97 -8.71 -13.52 -18.98
CA PHE A 97 -7.44 -13.39 -18.26
C PHE A 97 -7.29 -14.34 -17.06
N GLN A 98 -6.07 -14.52 -16.58
CA GLN A 98 -5.75 -15.21 -15.33
C GLN A 98 -4.90 -14.32 -14.42
N LEU A 99 -5.07 -14.45 -13.12
CA LEU A 99 -4.18 -13.88 -12.12
C LEU A 99 -3.39 -15.02 -11.45
N MET A 100 -2.11 -14.79 -11.21
CA MET A 100 -1.30 -15.57 -10.28
C MET A 100 -1.02 -14.71 -9.06
N VAL A 101 -1.23 -15.27 -7.88
CA VAL A 101 -1.04 -14.61 -6.59
C VAL A 101 -0.05 -15.41 -5.78
N ASN A 102 0.91 -14.72 -5.17
CA ASN A 102 1.88 -15.29 -4.26
C ASN A 102 1.96 -14.48 -2.97
N GLU A 103 2.51 -15.11 -1.94
CA GLU A 103 2.95 -14.41 -0.75
C GLU A 103 4.40 -13.94 -0.93
N ILE A 104 4.62 -12.64 -0.83
CA ILE A 104 5.94 -12.01 -0.90
C ILE A 104 6.08 -11.15 0.36
N ASP A 105 7.10 -11.44 1.17
CA ASP A 105 7.36 -10.74 2.43
C ASP A 105 6.14 -10.64 3.37
N GLY A 106 5.31 -11.69 3.39
CA GLY A 106 4.09 -11.77 4.20
C GLY A 106 2.87 -11.05 3.62
N ALA A 107 2.96 -10.50 2.40
CA ALA A 107 1.85 -9.86 1.70
C ALA A 107 1.41 -10.70 0.49
N ARG A 108 0.09 -10.90 0.33
CA ARG A 108 -0.47 -11.56 -0.85
C ARG A 108 -0.56 -10.57 -2.01
N GLN A 109 0.15 -10.83 -3.09
CA GLN A 109 0.31 -9.91 -4.21
C GLN A 109 0.05 -10.59 -5.55
N VAL A 110 -0.46 -9.83 -6.52
CA VAL A 110 -0.58 -10.28 -7.91
C VAL A 110 0.81 -10.33 -8.54
N THR A 111 1.32 -11.51 -8.87
CA THR A 111 2.67 -11.68 -9.43
C THR A 111 2.67 -11.95 -10.93
N SER A 112 1.52 -12.35 -11.48
CA SER A 112 1.35 -12.50 -12.93
C SER A 112 -0.07 -12.18 -13.36
N ILE A 113 -0.17 -11.54 -14.53
CA ILE A 113 -1.43 -11.34 -15.24
C ILE A 113 -1.26 -11.98 -16.62
N GLY A 114 -1.95 -13.08 -16.86
CA GLY A 114 -1.94 -13.77 -18.14
C GLY A 114 -3.17 -13.43 -18.95
N ILE A 115 -3.01 -12.70 -20.05
CA ILE A 115 -4.10 -12.45 -21.00
C ILE A 115 -4.37 -13.74 -21.79
N LYS A 116 -5.64 -14.11 -21.97
CA LYS A 116 -6.07 -15.36 -22.62
C LYS A 116 -6.95 -15.16 -23.86
N ASP A 117 -7.42 -13.94 -24.09
CA ASP A 117 -8.30 -13.58 -25.20
C ASP A 117 -7.61 -12.55 -26.12
N ASP A 118 -7.72 -12.74 -27.44
CA ASP A 118 -7.14 -11.87 -28.46
C ASP A 118 -7.90 -10.55 -28.63
N LEU A 119 -9.13 -10.48 -28.14
CA LEU A 119 -9.91 -9.24 -28.04
C LEU A 119 -9.41 -8.33 -26.91
N PHE A 120 -8.69 -8.89 -25.93
CA PHE A 120 -8.18 -8.14 -24.80
C PHE A 120 -6.99 -7.25 -25.20
N LYS A 121 -7.09 -5.95 -24.88
CA LYS A 121 -6.04 -4.96 -25.14
C LYS A 121 -5.76 -4.19 -23.86
N THR A 122 -4.49 -4.14 -23.48
CA THR A 122 -4.12 -3.31 -22.34
C THR A 122 -4.14 -1.83 -22.75
N PRO A 123 -4.33 -0.88 -21.83
CA PRO A 123 -4.26 0.56 -22.14
C PRO A 123 -2.92 1.01 -22.74
N GLN A 124 -1.86 0.24 -22.53
CA GLN A 124 -0.52 0.46 -23.09
C GLN A 124 -0.37 -0.09 -24.52
N GLY A 125 -1.43 -0.69 -25.08
CA GLY A 125 -1.45 -1.21 -26.45
C GLY A 125 -0.89 -2.63 -26.62
N VAL A 126 -0.56 -3.31 -25.51
CA VAL A 126 -0.13 -4.72 -25.53
C VAL A 126 -1.32 -5.59 -25.90
N ARG A 127 -1.12 -6.46 -26.91
CA ARG A 127 -2.11 -7.37 -27.45
C ARG A 127 -1.42 -8.56 -28.12
N PHE A 128 -2.17 -9.62 -28.37
CA PHE A 128 -1.70 -10.74 -29.18
C PHE A 128 -1.30 -10.28 -30.59
N GLY A 129 -0.23 -10.89 -31.12
CA GLY A 129 0.32 -10.57 -32.44
C GLY A 129 1.10 -9.25 -32.54
N LEU A 130 1.34 -8.56 -31.41
CA LEU A 130 2.21 -7.38 -31.39
C LEU A 130 3.68 -7.81 -31.61
N SER A 131 4.31 -7.31 -32.67
CA SER A 131 5.75 -7.46 -32.91
C SER A 131 6.54 -6.36 -32.19
N ARG A 132 7.80 -6.67 -31.84
CA ARG A 132 8.75 -5.70 -31.28
C ARG A 132 9.35 -4.82 -32.36
#